data_AF-A0A969GMR9-F1
#
_entry.id   AF-A0A969GMR9-F1
#
_cell.length_a   1.000
_cell.length_b   1.000
_cell.length_c   1.000
_cell.angle_alpha   90.00
_cell.angle_beta   90.00
_cell.angle_gamma   90.00
#
_symmetry.space_group_name_H-M   'P 1'
#
loop_
_entity.id
_entity.type
_entity.pdbx_description
1 polymer ?
#
loop_
_entity_poly.entity_id
_entity_poly.type
_entity_poly.pdbx_seq_one_letter_code
_entity_poly.pdbx_strand_id
1 'polypeptide(L)'
;MTDTHNRPFLSLIIPARNEENRLPPTLARVLNYLRQQPYRAEVLVVENGSTDNTSSVVEEFIAHHLGDDDKVTMRLLHSSPAKVQPSNKG
;
A
#
# COMPACT_ATOMS: atom_id res chain seq x y z
N MET A 1 4.50 -16.96 -23.68
CA MET A 1 3.08 -16.87 -23.31
C MET A 1 3.02 -16.15 -21.98
N THR A 2 2.67 -14.87 -21.98
CA THR A 2 2.61 -14.06 -20.76
C THR A 2 1.39 -14.48 -19.96
N ASP A 3 1.59 -14.95 -18.74
CA ASP A 3 0.53 -15.40 -17.86
C ASP A 3 -0.40 -14.22 -17.52
N THR A 4 -1.55 -14.18 -18.19
CA THR A 4 -2.58 -13.16 -17.98
C THR A 4 -3.29 -13.31 -16.64
N HIS A 5 -3.05 -14.40 -15.89
CA HIS A 5 -3.62 -14.64 -14.57
C HIS A 5 -2.84 -13.99 -13.41
N ASN A 6 -1.73 -13.29 -13.71
CA ASN A 6 -0.93 -12.60 -12.68
C ASN A 6 -1.31 -11.11 -12.49
N ARG A 7 -2.34 -10.60 -13.19
CA ARG A 7 -2.80 -9.21 -13.01
C ARG A 7 -3.91 -9.17 -11.96
N PRO A 8 -3.89 -8.19 -11.03
CA PRO A 8 -5.01 -8.01 -10.11
C PRO A 8 -6.27 -7.64 -10.90
N PHE A 9 -7.40 -8.22 -10.52
CA PHE A 9 -8.71 -7.80 -11.03
C PHE A 9 -9.13 -6.46 -10.41
N LEU A 10 -8.74 -6.24 -9.16
CA LEU A 10 -9.02 -5.05 -8.38
C LEU A 10 -7.73 -4.46 -7.81
N SER A 11 -7.48 -3.18 -8.08
CA SER A 11 -6.49 -2.39 -7.34
C SER A 11 -7.23 -1.40 -6.43
N LEU A 12 -7.03 -1.52 -5.12
CA LEU A 12 -7.57 -0.64 -4.09
C LEU A 12 -6.49 0.35 -3.65
N ILE A 13 -6.75 1.64 -3.79
CA ILE A 13 -5.83 2.70 -3.38
C ILE A 13 -6.32 3.27 -2.04
N ILE A 14 -5.44 3.30 -1.03
CA ILE A 14 -5.73 3.82 0.31
C ILE A 14 -4.78 4.99 0.57
N PRO A 15 -5.26 6.25 0.53
CA PRO A 15 -4.45 7.37 0.98
C PRO A 15 -4.27 7.31 2.50
N ALA A 16 -3.04 7.55 2.97
CA ALA A 16 -2.70 7.55 4.38
C ALA A 16 -1.85 8.79 4.74
N ARG A 17 -2.30 9.54 5.74
CA ARG A 17 -1.53 10.65 6.32
C ARG A 17 -1.89 10.81 7.79
N ASN A 18 -0.93 10.63 8.68
CA ASN A 18 -1.14 10.68 10.13
C ASN A 18 -2.24 9.71 10.62
N GLU A 19 -2.13 8.46 10.18
CA GLU A 19 -3.11 7.38 10.35
C GLU A 19 -2.56 6.21 11.20
N GLU A 20 -1.45 6.37 11.92
CA GLU A 20 -0.72 5.25 12.56
C GLU A 20 -1.61 4.33 13.42
N ASN A 21 -2.62 4.89 14.08
CA ASN A 21 -3.54 4.15 14.95
C ASN A 21 -4.78 3.60 14.23
N ARG A 22 -5.21 4.22 13.12
CA ARG A 22 -6.44 3.86 12.39
C ARG A 22 -6.18 2.92 11.22
N LEU A 23 -4.98 2.98 10.66
CA LEU A 23 -4.64 2.25 9.45
C LEU A 23 -4.49 0.74 9.69
N PRO A 24 -3.76 0.24 10.70
CA PRO A 24 -3.62 -1.21 10.91
C PRO A 24 -4.93 -1.99 11.04
N PRO A 25 -5.92 -1.58 11.87
CA PRO A 25 -7.19 -2.31 11.94
C PRO A 25 -8.00 -2.21 10.64
N THR A 26 -7.83 -1.14 9.86
CA THR A 26 -8.45 -1.00 8.54
C THR A 26 -7.83 -1.96 7.53
N LEU A 27 -6.49 -2.04 7.48
CA LEU A 27 -5.77 -2.96 6.60
C LEU A 27 -6.11 -4.42 6.92
N ALA A 28 -6.25 -4.79 8.20
CA ALA A 28 -6.67 -6.13 8.61
C ALA A 28 -8.06 -6.50 8.05
N ARG A 29 -9.03 -5.58 8.14
CA ARG A 29 -10.39 -5.79 7.62
C ARG A 29 -10.39 -5.91 6.09
N VAL A 30 -9.66 -5.02 5.41
CA VAL A 30 -9.51 -5.05 3.95
C VAL A 30 -8.89 -6.37 3.49
N LEU A 31 -7.78 -6.78 4.12
CA LEU A 31 -7.09 -8.02 3.77
C LEU A 31 -7.99 -9.24 3.97
N ASN A 32 -8.68 -9.33 5.11
CA ASN A 32 -9.61 -10.43 5.41
C ASN A 32 -10.75 -10.50 4.40
N TYR A 33 -11.29 -9.36 3.98
CA TYR A 33 -12.35 -9.31 2.97
C TYR A 33 -11.82 -9.72 1.58
N LEU A 34 -10.69 -9.18 1.14
CA LEU A 34 -10.12 -9.46 -0.18
C LEU A 34 -9.69 -10.93 -0.32
N ARG A 35 -9.20 -11.54 0.76
CA ARG A 35 -8.88 -12.98 0.79
C ARG A 35 -10.10 -13.90 0.59
N GLN A 36 -11.32 -13.40 0.78
CA GLN A 36 -12.54 -14.19 0.51
C GLN A 36 -13.05 -14.05 -0.94
N GLN A 37 -12.50 -13.12 -1.72
CA GLN A 37 -12.98 -12.87 -3.08
C GLN A 37 -12.44 -13.88 -4.09
N PRO A 38 -13.16 -14.17 -5.20
CA PRO A 38 -12.72 -15.15 -6.20
C PRO A 38 -11.61 -14.63 -7.13
N TYR A 39 -11.09 -13.43 -6.89
CA TYR A 39 -10.13 -12.74 -7.75
C TYR A 39 -8.87 -12.29 -6.98
N ARG A 40 -7.78 -12.06 -7.72
CA ARG A 40 -6.56 -11.43 -7.19
C ARG A 40 -6.78 -9.94 -6.98
N ALA A 41 -6.20 -9.41 -5.91
CA ALA A 41 -6.32 -7.99 -5.59
C ALA A 41 -4.95 -7.39 -5.24
N GLU A 42 -4.85 -6.09 -5.44
CA GLU A 42 -3.70 -5.28 -5.06
C GLU A 42 -4.18 -4.14 -4.16
N VAL A 43 -3.47 -3.89 -3.08
CA VAL A 43 -3.70 -2.74 -2.20
C VAL A 43 -2.49 -1.82 -2.28
N LEU A 44 -2.70 -0.59 -2.70
CA LEU A 44 -1.67 0.44 -2.75
C LEU A 44 -1.96 1.44 -1.64
N VAL A 45 -1.16 1.41 -0.57
CA VAL A 45 -1.20 2.43 0.46
C VAL A 45 -0.33 3.59 -0.01
N VAL A 46 -0.93 4.76 -0.20
CA VAL A 46 -0.22 5.95 -0.67
C VAL A 46 -0.01 6.88 0.50
N GLU A 47 1.24 7.01 0.93
CA GLU A 47 1.65 7.87 2.04
C GLU A 47 2.37 9.11 1.50
N ASN A 48 1.96 10.29 1.97
CA ASN A 48 2.58 11.56 1.59
C ASN A 48 2.62 12.56 2.76
N GLY A 49 3.79 12.63 3.39
CA GLY A 49 4.12 13.69 4.35
C GLY A 49 3.45 13.51 5.71
N SER A 50 3.31 12.27 6.17
CA SER A 50 3.00 11.95 7.55
C SER A 50 4.13 12.40 8.47
N THR A 51 3.76 12.82 9.67
CA THR A 51 4.67 13.24 10.73
C THR A 51 4.71 12.24 11.89
N ASP A 52 3.94 11.16 11.78
CA ASP A 52 3.83 10.06 12.74
C ASP A 52 4.38 8.76 12.12
N ASN A 53 4.16 7.61 12.76
CA ASN A 53 4.71 6.33 12.30
C ASN A 53 3.87 5.64 11.22
N THR A 54 3.02 6.37 10.48
CA THR A 54 2.12 5.80 9.45
C THR A 54 2.84 4.85 8.48
N SER A 55 4.01 5.23 7.95
CA SER A 55 4.75 4.39 7.01
C SER A 55 5.25 3.10 7.67
N SER A 56 5.84 3.22 8.86
CA SER A 56 6.39 2.08 9.60
C SER A 56 5.31 1.05 9.96
N VAL A 57 4.14 1.50 10.43
CA VAL A 57 3.06 0.55 10.76
C VAL A 57 2.51 -0.17 9.52
N VAL A 58 2.59 0.43 8.33
CA VAL A 58 2.21 -0.25 7.06
C VAL A 58 3.25 -1.28 6.66
N GLU A 59 4.54 -0.94 6.74
CA GLU A 59 5.62 -1.88 6.45
C GLU A 59 5.58 -3.09 7.39
N GLU A 60 5.43 -2.85 8.70
CA GLU A 60 5.25 -3.91 9.69
C GLU A 60 4.00 -4.73 9.40
N PHE A 61 2.88 -4.10 9.04
CA PHE A 61 1.67 -4.82 8.70
C PHE A 61 1.89 -5.77 7.52
N ILE A 62 2.53 -5.30 6.44
CA ILE A 62 2.85 -6.11 5.26
C ILE A 62 3.72 -7.30 5.65
N ALA A 63 4.82 -7.06 6.39
CA ALA A 63 5.77 -8.10 6.77
C ALA A 63 5.17 -9.21 7.65
N HIS A 64 4.21 -8.86 8.53
CA HIS A 64 3.59 -9.82 9.44
C HIS A 64 2.39 -10.57 8.83
N HIS A 65 1.76 -10.03 7.78
CA HIS A 65 0.47 -10.56 7.31
C HIS A 65 0.48 -11.10 5.89
N LEU A 66 1.44 -10.74 5.04
CA LEU A 66 1.50 -11.20 3.65
C LEU A 66 2.67 -12.16 3.41
N GLY A 67 2.44 -13.13 2.53
CA GLY A 67 3.45 -14.06 2.03
C GLY A 67 3.44 -14.12 0.51
N ASP A 68 4.48 -14.73 -0.07
CA ASP A 68 4.74 -14.71 -1.51
C ASP A 68 3.62 -15.35 -2.36
N ASP A 69 2.92 -16.36 -1.81
CA ASP A 69 1.83 -17.07 -2.50
C ASP A 69 0.44 -16.45 -2.25
N ASP A 70 0.33 -15.30 -1.60
CA ASP A 70 -0.96 -14.65 -1.37
C ASP A 70 -1.57 -14.12 -2.68
N LYS A 71 -2.89 -14.25 -2.83
CA LYS A 71 -3.64 -13.66 -3.95
C LYS A 71 -3.86 -12.16 -3.79
N VAL A 72 -3.63 -11.63 -2.58
CA VAL A 72 -3.65 -10.21 -2.25
C VAL A 72 -2.22 -9.73 -2.10
N THR A 73 -1.84 -8.73 -2.90
CA THR A 73 -0.58 -8.00 -2.70
C THR A 73 -0.86 -6.66 -2.03
N MET A 74 0.06 -6.19 -1.20
CA MET A 74 0.00 -4.85 -0.61
C MET A 74 1.35 -4.18 -0.72
N ARG A 75 1.36 -2.91 -1.12
CA ARG A 75 2.58 -2.11 -1.24
C ARG A 75 2.36 -0.72 -0.67
N LEU A 76 3.38 -0.21 0.01
CA LEU A 76 3.47 1.18 0.42
C LEU A 76 4.13 1.99 -0.71
N LEU A 77 3.46 3.06 -1.13
CA LEU A 77 3.96 4.04 -2.08
C LEU A 77 4.18 5.35 -1.34
N HIS A 78 5.45 5.72 -1.16
CA HIS A 78 5.85 7.02 -0.67
C HIS A 78 5.94 7.98 -1.85
N SER A 79 5.24 9.11 -1.82
CA SER A 79 5.74 10.22 -2.63
C SER A 79 6.95 10.80 -1.91
N SER A 80 8.16 10.62 -2.44
CA SER A 80 9.24 11.51 -2.05
C SER A 80 8.72 12.94 -2.19
N PRO A 81 8.92 13.84 -1.21
CA PRO A 81 8.67 15.26 -1.46
C PRO A 81 9.45 15.59 -2.72
N ALA A 82 8.78 16.14 -3.74
CA ALA A 82 9.45 16.55 -4.95
C ALA A 82 10.71 17.31 -4.53
N LYS A 83 11.90 16.79 -4.91
CA LYS A 83 13.13 17.58 -4.75
C LYS A 83 12.83 18.89 -5.45
N VAL A 84 12.72 19.98 -4.70
CA VAL A 84 12.72 21.32 -5.26
C VAL A 84 14.08 21.42 -5.93
N GLN A 85 14.11 21.19 -7.24
CA GLN A 85 15.28 21.44 -8.05
C GLN A 85 15.56 22.94 -7.86
N PRO A 86 16.74 23.35 -7.37
CA PRO A 86 17.03 24.75 -7.22
C PRO A 86 16.82 25.41 -8.57
N SER A 87 15.94 26.40 -8.61
CA SER A 87 15.72 27.21 -9.81
C SER A 87 17.07 27.80 -10.19
N ASN A 88 17.63 27.35 -11.31
CA ASN A 88 18.77 28.03 -11.93
C ASN A 88 18.25 29.39 -12.38
N LYS A 89 18.44 30.42 -11.54
CA LYS A 89 18.35 31.81 -11.97
C LYS A 89 19.72 32.15 -12.57
N GLY A 90 19.65 32.68 -13.79
CA GLY A 90 20.78 32.88 -14.71
C GLY A 90 21.79 33.93 -14.29
#